data_AF-A0A968WQ72-F1
#
_entry.id   AF-A0A968WQ72-F1
#
_cell.length_a   1.000
_cell.length_b   1.000
_cell.length_c   1.000
_cell.angle_alpha   90.00
_cell.angle_beta   90.00
_cell.angle_gamma   90.00
#
_symmetry.space_group_name_H-M   'P 1'
#
loop_
_entity.id
_entity.type
_entity.pdbx_description
1 polymer ?
#
loop_
_entity_poly.entity_id
_entity_poly.type
_entity_poly.pdbx_seq_one_letter_code
_entity_poly.pdbx_strand_id
1 'polypeptide(L)'
;MRCRFLKKSCGMAVAAAFIATSHSAIAAERIANPFAVFAGLDKITGVTTTFESKVGEERKFGGLIVKADACFTRPPTEEPKTASFVEIDELEAGNTRKRVFSGWMFAESPGLNALEHPVYDVWLTGCRDPNAPPPVVETPPDFNTLQDETAEEEEPLD
;
A
#
# COMPACT_ATOMS: atom_id res chain seq x y z
N MET A 1 -10.18 -61.77 -35.98
CA MET A 1 -10.22 -63.00 -35.16
C MET A 1 -8.93 -63.11 -34.36
N ARG A 2 -9.04 -63.01 -33.02
CA ARG A 2 -8.07 -63.41 -31.97
C ARG A 2 -6.63 -62.89 -32.06
N CYS A 3 -6.42 -61.73 -31.42
CA CYS A 3 -5.17 -61.37 -30.76
C CYS A 3 -4.91 -62.35 -29.59
N ARG A 4 -3.72 -62.94 -29.48
CA ARG A 4 -3.27 -63.69 -28.30
C ARG A 4 -1.98 -63.08 -27.75
N PHE A 5 -2.04 -62.83 -26.45
CA PHE A 5 -1.05 -62.29 -25.54
C PHE A 5 0.12 -63.25 -25.22
N LEU A 6 1.08 -62.69 -24.45
CA LEU A 6 2.17 -63.27 -23.61
C LEU A 6 3.55 -63.29 -24.31
N LYS A 7 4.69 -62.88 -23.70
CA LYS A 7 5.04 -62.54 -22.31
C LYS A 7 6.45 -61.87 -22.29
N LYS A 8 6.62 -60.85 -21.43
CA LYS A 8 7.76 -60.50 -20.52
C LYS A 8 9.22 -60.83 -20.89
N SER A 9 10.12 -59.82 -20.82
CA SER A 9 11.22 -59.77 -19.82
C SER A 9 12.09 -58.49 -19.86
N CYS A 10 12.67 -58.16 -18.67
CA CYS A 10 13.83 -57.30 -18.32
C CYS A 10 13.95 -55.89 -18.94
N GLY A 11 14.15 -54.79 -18.22
CA GLY A 11 14.73 -54.57 -16.90
C GLY A 11 15.86 -53.54 -17.02
N MET A 12 15.63 -52.30 -16.57
CA MET A 12 16.67 -51.35 -16.15
C MET A 12 15.98 -50.21 -15.38
N ALA A 13 15.96 -50.30 -14.05
CA ALA A 13 15.46 -49.23 -13.20
C ALA A 13 16.55 -48.17 -13.05
N VAL A 14 16.35 -46.98 -13.63
CA VAL A 14 17.14 -45.78 -13.29
C VAL A 14 16.34 -45.04 -12.22
N ALA A 15 16.70 -45.26 -10.95
CA ALA A 15 16.14 -44.52 -9.84
C ALA A 15 16.74 -43.10 -9.82
N ALA A 16 16.06 -42.15 -10.45
CA ALA A 16 16.35 -40.73 -10.30
C ALA A 16 15.92 -40.29 -8.88
N ALA A 17 16.89 -40.11 -7.99
CA ALA A 17 16.67 -39.53 -6.67
C ALA A 17 16.34 -38.03 -6.83
N PHE A 18 15.06 -37.70 -6.93
CA PHE A 18 14.57 -36.33 -6.84
C PHE A 18 14.71 -35.86 -5.38
N ILE A 19 15.76 -35.10 -5.09
CA ILE A 19 15.91 -34.38 -3.83
C ILE A 19 14.84 -33.27 -3.82
N ALA A 20 13.74 -33.50 -3.11
CA ALA A 20 12.70 -32.50 -2.89
C ALA A 20 13.24 -31.43 -1.94
N THR A 21 13.80 -30.35 -2.49
CA THR A 21 14.20 -29.18 -1.70
C THR A 21 12.95 -28.42 -1.26
N SER A 22 12.67 -28.46 0.04
CA SER A 22 11.58 -27.73 0.70
C SER A 22 11.91 -26.23 0.68
N HIS A 23 11.46 -25.51 -0.34
CA HIS A 23 11.58 -24.05 -0.37
C HIS A 23 10.55 -23.44 0.57
N SER A 24 10.99 -22.91 1.71
CA SER A 24 10.14 -22.07 2.56
C SER A 24 9.99 -20.71 1.88
N ALA A 25 8.77 -20.37 1.49
CA ALA A 25 8.48 -19.05 0.94
C ALA A 25 8.51 -18.01 2.06
N ILE A 26 9.41 -17.04 1.97
CA ILE A 26 9.35 -15.82 2.80
C ILE A 26 8.19 -15.00 2.25
N ALA A 27 7.07 -14.98 2.98
CA ALA A 27 5.94 -14.10 2.65
C ALA A 27 6.29 -12.67 3.07
N ALA A 28 6.07 -11.71 2.17
CA ALA A 28 6.14 -10.30 2.53
C ALA A 28 5.07 -9.99 3.58
N GLU A 29 5.49 -9.57 4.77
CA GLU A 29 4.58 -9.25 5.87
C GLU A 29 3.80 -7.96 5.56
N ARG A 30 2.48 -8.02 5.66
CA ARG A 30 1.59 -6.87 5.48
C ARG A 30 0.89 -6.59 6.81
N ILE A 31 0.90 -5.34 7.23
CA ILE A 31 0.29 -4.90 8.48
C ILE A 31 -1.11 -4.36 8.14
N ALA A 32 -2.14 -4.97 8.72
CA ALA A 32 -3.52 -4.51 8.58
C ALA A 32 -3.78 -3.31 9.50
N ASN A 33 -4.42 -2.28 8.97
CA ASN A 33 -4.70 -1.06 9.71
C ASN A 33 -6.22 -0.82 9.79
N PRO A 34 -6.73 -0.33 10.93
CA PRO A 34 -8.16 -0.07 11.10
C PRO A 34 -8.68 1.18 10.37
N PHE A 35 -7.81 2.12 10.00
CA PHE A 35 -8.20 3.33 9.28
C PHE A 35 -7.43 3.51 7.97
N ALA A 36 -8.15 3.94 6.94
CA ALA A 36 -7.61 4.46 5.69
C ALA A 36 -7.71 5.99 5.67
N VAL A 37 -6.61 6.65 5.31
CA VAL A 37 -6.50 8.11 5.29
C VAL A 37 -6.48 8.56 3.84
N PHE A 38 -7.45 9.40 3.49
CA PHE A 38 -7.64 9.90 2.14
C PHE A 38 -7.39 11.39 2.08
N ALA A 39 -6.93 11.87 0.92
CA ALA A 39 -7.09 13.25 0.53
C ALA A 39 -8.19 13.34 -0.51
N GLY A 40 -9.04 14.35 -0.34
CA GLY A 40 -10.11 14.69 -1.26
C GLY A 40 -9.93 16.12 -1.76
N LEU A 41 -9.87 16.30 -3.08
CA LEU A 41 -9.89 17.61 -3.72
C LEU A 41 -11.30 17.91 -4.20
N ASP A 42 -11.83 19.07 -3.83
CA ASP A 42 -12.99 19.66 -4.49
C ASP A 42 -12.50 20.53 -5.65
N LYS A 43 -12.76 20.13 -6.90
CA LYS A 43 -12.31 20.83 -8.11
C LYS A 43 -13.03 22.16 -8.34
N ILE A 44 -14.18 22.37 -7.69
CA ILE A 44 -14.94 23.63 -7.79
C ILE A 44 -14.32 24.68 -6.89
N THR A 45 -13.95 24.31 -5.66
CA THR A 45 -13.36 25.24 -4.68
C THR A 45 -11.83 25.26 -4.71
N GLY A 46 -11.19 24.24 -5.29
CA GLY A 46 -9.74 24.05 -5.29
C GLY A 46 -9.17 23.61 -3.94
N VAL A 47 -10.00 23.24 -2.98
CA VAL A 47 -9.57 22.90 -1.62
C VAL A 47 -9.36 21.40 -1.49
N THR A 48 -8.17 21.01 -1.01
CA THR A 48 -7.85 19.64 -0.61
C THR A 48 -8.06 19.46 0.88
N THR A 49 -8.80 18.42 1.27
CA THR A 49 -9.02 18.07 2.68
C THR A 49 -8.60 16.63 2.95
N THR A 50 -8.03 16.39 4.12
CA THR A 50 -7.70 15.05 4.58
C THR A 50 -8.84 14.52 5.44
N PHE A 51 -9.26 13.27 5.21
CA PHE A 51 -10.28 12.61 6.00
C PHE A 51 -9.94 11.13 6.20
N GLU A 52 -10.41 10.58 7.32
CA GLU A 52 -10.19 9.17 7.68
C GLU A 52 -11.49 8.38 7.53
N SER A 53 -11.38 7.21 6.88
CA SER A 53 -12.43 6.20 6.86
C SER A 53 -11.98 4.97 7.64
N LYS A 54 -12.84 4.50 8.54
CA LYS A 54 -12.60 3.25 9.26
C LYS A 54 -12.92 2.09 8.33
N VAL A 55 -12.08 1.05 8.37
CA VAL A 55 -12.27 -0.12 7.51
C VAL A 55 -13.63 -0.75 7.76
N GLY A 56 -14.41 -0.93 6.69
CA GLY A 56 -15.78 -1.44 6.70
C GLY A 56 -16.86 -0.37 6.92
N GLU A 57 -16.51 0.88 7.19
CA GLU A 57 -17.46 1.97 7.42
C GLU A 57 -17.49 2.97 6.24
N GLU A 58 -18.62 3.64 6.08
CA GLU A 58 -18.83 4.67 5.06
C GLU A 58 -18.46 6.05 5.59
N ARG A 59 -17.76 6.84 4.78
CA ARG A 59 -17.49 8.25 5.03
C ARG A 59 -17.93 9.12 3.87
N LYS A 60 -18.55 10.25 4.19
CA LYS A 60 -19.02 11.20 3.19
C LYS A 60 -17.94 12.24 2.90
N PHE A 61 -17.66 12.46 1.62
CA PHE A 61 -16.83 13.55 1.12
C PHE A 61 -17.57 14.26 -0.02
N GLY A 62 -18.08 15.47 0.22
CA GLY A 62 -18.93 16.17 -0.74
C GLY A 62 -20.16 15.34 -1.14
N GLY A 63 -20.31 15.09 -2.43
CA GLY A 63 -21.34 14.22 -3.01
C GLY A 63 -20.98 12.71 -3.04
N LEU A 64 -19.82 12.32 -2.53
CA LEU A 64 -19.32 10.95 -2.56
C LEU A 64 -19.46 10.24 -1.21
N ILE A 65 -19.67 8.94 -1.26
CA ILE A 65 -19.61 8.00 -0.13
C ILE A 65 -18.41 7.09 -0.37
N VAL A 66 -17.39 7.24 0.46
CA VAL A 66 -16.11 6.54 0.39
C VAL A 66 -16.08 5.46 1.46
N LYS A 67 -15.84 4.21 1.06
CA LYS A 67 -15.72 3.06 1.95
C LYS A 67 -14.40 2.35 1.67
N ALA A 68 -13.59 2.15 2.71
CA ALA A 68 -12.39 1.33 2.64
C ALA A 68 -12.72 -0.06 3.18
N ASP A 69 -12.53 -1.12 2.39
CA ASP A 69 -12.73 -2.50 2.87
C ASP A 69 -11.45 -3.13 3.41
N ALA A 70 -10.29 -2.59 3.04
CA ALA A 70 -9.00 -3.01 3.56
C ALA A 70 -8.01 -1.84 3.54
N CYS A 71 -7.07 -1.80 4.48
CA CYS A 71 -5.93 -0.88 4.46
C CYS A 71 -4.68 -1.60 4.97
N PHE A 72 -3.64 -1.68 4.15
CA PHE A 72 -2.42 -2.41 4.44
C PHE A 72 -1.20 -1.49 4.32
N THR A 73 -0.28 -1.61 5.28
CA THR A 73 1.06 -0.99 5.25
C THR A 73 2.14 -2.06 5.31
N ARG A 74 3.39 -1.64 5.15
CA ARG A 74 4.57 -2.46 5.36
C ARG A 74 5.30 -2.12 6.65
N PRO A 75 6.09 -3.06 7.20
CA PRO A 75 7.03 -2.74 8.26
C PRO A 75 8.00 -1.63 7.83
N PRO A 76 8.48 -0.79 8.77
CA PRO A 76 9.41 0.30 8.46
C PRO A 76 10.80 -0.18 7.99
N THR A 77 11.11 -1.47 8.15
CA THR A 77 12.36 -2.09 7.68
C THR A 77 12.37 -2.39 6.18
N GLU A 78 11.25 -2.18 5.49
CA GLU A 78 11.09 -2.43 4.05
C GLU A 78 10.64 -1.14 3.34
N GLU A 79 10.79 -1.10 2.02
CA GLU A 79 10.24 -0.03 1.18
C GLU A 79 8.75 0.19 1.47
N PRO A 80 8.33 1.44 1.76
CA PRO A 80 6.94 1.78 2.02
C PRO A 80 6.02 1.34 0.88
N LYS A 81 4.97 0.60 1.24
CA LYS A 81 3.93 0.21 0.30
C LYS A 81 2.60 0.15 1.02
N THR A 82 1.80 1.18 0.81
CA THR A 82 0.53 1.38 1.46
C THR A 82 -0.57 1.27 0.43
N ALA A 83 -1.47 0.31 0.64
CA ALA A 83 -2.56 0.05 -0.29
C ALA A 83 -3.88 -0.16 0.42
N SER A 84 -4.96 0.36 -0.16
CA SER A 84 -6.31 0.21 0.36
C SER A 84 -7.24 -0.23 -0.76
N PHE A 85 -8.12 -1.20 -0.49
CA PHE A 85 -9.23 -1.49 -1.38
C PHE A 85 -10.38 -0.56 -1.03
N VAL A 86 -10.85 0.20 -2.01
CA VAL A 86 -11.79 1.29 -1.82
C VAL A 86 -12.94 1.15 -2.79
N GLU A 87 -14.13 1.37 -2.27
CA GLU A 87 -15.37 1.51 -3.01
C GLU A 87 -15.88 2.93 -2.82
N ILE A 88 -16.22 3.62 -3.91
CA ILE A 88 -16.77 4.98 -3.85
C ILE A 88 -18.05 5.04 -4.66
N ASP A 89 -19.12 5.47 -3.99
CA ASP A 89 -20.42 5.72 -4.59
C ASP A 89 -20.66 7.24 -4.69
N GLU A 90 -21.26 7.67 -5.78
CA GLU A 90 -21.82 9.01 -5.94
C GLU A 90 -23.29 9.01 -5.50
N LEU A 91 -23.70 10.04 -4.76
CA LEU A 91 -25.09 10.27 -4.39
C LEU A 91 -25.77 11.15 -5.44
N GLU A 92 -26.63 10.55 -6.24
CA GLU A 92 -27.43 11.25 -7.25
C GLU A 92 -28.68 11.91 -6.63
N ALA A 93 -29.32 12.79 -7.40
CA ALA A 93 -30.61 13.37 -7.04
C ALA A 93 -31.65 12.25 -6.83
N GLY A 94 -32.35 12.29 -5.68
CA GLY A 94 -33.28 11.22 -5.29
C GLY A 94 -32.68 10.13 -4.40
N ASN A 95 -31.44 10.32 -3.90
CA ASN A 95 -30.77 9.42 -2.95
C ASN A 95 -30.41 8.05 -3.53
N THR A 96 -30.26 7.98 -4.85
CA THR A 96 -29.73 6.81 -5.56
C THR A 96 -28.20 6.79 -5.42
N ARG A 97 -27.64 5.61 -5.13
CA ARG A 97 -26.20 5.40 -5.06
C ARG A 97 -25.71 4.79 -6.37
N LYS A 98 -24.68 5.39 -6.96
CA LYS A 98 -24.02 4.88 -8.16
C LYS A 98 -22.54 4.64 -7.87
N ARG A 99 -22.09 3.40 -8.06
CA ARG A 99 -20.66 3.06 -7.93
C ARG A 99 -19.85 3.79 -9.01
N VAL A 100 -18.98 4.70 -8.58
CA VAL A 100 -18.09 5.46 -9.49
C VAL A 100 -16.64 4.97 -9.43
N PHE A 101 -16.24 4.28 -8.37
CA PHE A 101 -14.93 3.66 -8.26
C PHE A 101 -14.96 2.38 -7.43
N SER A 102 -14.20 1.37 -7.83
CA SER A 102 -13.97 0.15 -7.06
C SER A 102 -12.60 -0.40 -7.41
N GLY A 103 -11.65 -0.38 -6.46
CA GLY A 103 -10.31 -0.83 -6.77
C GLY A 103 -9.29 -0.58 -5.66
N TRP A 104 -8.05 -0.99 -5.94
CA TRP A 104 -6.91 -0.75 -5.07
C TRP A 104 -6.31 0.63 -5.32
N MET A 105 -6.22 1.45 -4.28
CA MET A 105 -5.48 2.71 -4.26
C MET A 105 -4.12 2.51 -3.59
N PHE A 106 -3.12 3.31 -4.00
CA PHE A 106 -1.74 3.23 -3.50
C PHE A 106 -1.26 4.59 -3.02
N ALA A 107 -0.78 4.69 -1.78
CA ALA A 107 -0.40 5.98 -1.20
C ALA A 107 0.88 6.54 -1.83
N GLU A 108 1.83 5.68 -2.17
CA GLU A 108 3.12 6.06 -2.77
C GLU A 108 3.01 6.35 -4.27
N SER A 109 1.87 6.03 -4.89
CA SER A 109 1.59 6.33 -6.30
C SER A 109 0.11 6.67 -6.51
N PRO A 110 -0.38 7.81 -5.98
CA PRO A 110 -1.78 8.18 -6.03
C PRO A 110 -2.35 8.20 -7.46
N GLY A 111 -1.57 8.69 -8.43
CA GLY A 111 -1.97 8.78 -9.84
C GLY A 111 -2.15 7.44 -10.55
N LEU A 112 -1.81 6.30 -9.92
CA LEU A 112 -1.96 4.99 -10.55
C LEU A 112 -3.42 4.52 -10.52
N ASN A 113 -4.15 4.78 -9.44
CA ASN A 113 -5.52 4.30 -9.23
C ASN A 113 -6.32 5.22 -8.28
N ALA A 114 -6.22 6.53 -8.43
CA ALA A 114 -7.11 7.47 -7.75
C ALA A 114 -8.50 7.50 -8.42
N LEU A 115 -9.51 7.97 -7.68
CA LEU A 115 -10.76 8.39 -8.29
C LEU A 115 -10.57 9.77 -8.91
N GLU A 116 -10.78 9.84 -10.23
CA GLU A 116 -10.85 11.07 -11.01
C GLU A 116 -12.31 11.36 -11.36
N HIS A 117 -13.02 12.11 -10.51
CA HIS A 117 -14.41 12.48 -10.74
C HIS A 117 -14.50 13.90 -11.34
N PRO A 118 -15.52 14.26 -12.13
CA PRO A 118 -15.61 15.60 -12.73
C PRO A 118 -15.59 16.76 -11.71
N VAL A 119 -16.07 16.50 -10.48
CA VAL A 119 -16.19 17.50 -9.40
C VAL A 119 -15.20 17.26 -8.26
N TYR A 120 -14.78 16.01 -8.04
CA TYR A 120 -13.99 15.61 -6.88
C TYR A 120 -12.82 14.73 -7.31
N ASP A 121 -11.69 14.77 -6.62
CA ASP A 121 -10.70 13.70 -6.68
C ASP A 121 -10.53 13.09 -5.31
N VAL A 122 -10.36 11.77 -5.26
CA VAL A 122 -10.10 11.06 -4.00
C VAL A 122 -8.95 10.09 -4.20
N TRP A 123 -7.94 10.20 -3.36
CA TRP A 123 -6.81 9.29 -3.36
C TRP A 123 -6.37 8.92 -1.95
N LEU A 124 -5.79 7.73 -1.83
CA LEU A 124 -5.20 7.25 -0.59
C LEU A 124 -3.91 8.03 -0.29
N THR A 125 -3.74 8.42 0.97
CA THR A 125 -2.52 9.08 1.47
C THR A 125 -1.80 8.25 2.53
N GLY A 126 -2.50 7.30 3.16
CA GLY A 126 -1.89 6.38 4.10
C GLY A 126 -2.92 5.48 4.79
N CYS A 127 -2.44 4.62 5.68
CA CYS A 127 -3.26 3.95 6.66
C CYS A 127 -2.83 4.37 8.07
N ARG A 128 -3.74 4.30 9.02
CA ARG A 128 -3.45 4.60 10.43
C ARG A 128 -3.95 3.49 11.33
N ASP A 129 -3.13 3.13 12.31
CA ASP A 129 -3.52 2.41 13.51
C ASP A 129 -3.30 3.34 14.72
N PRO A 130 -4.35 3.74 15.45
CA PRO A 130 -4.22 4.59 16.63
C PRO A 130 -3.36 3.95 17.75
N ASN A 131 -3.10 2.65 17.70
CA ASN A 131 -2.28 1.93 18.67
C ASN A 131 -0.83 1.73 18.19
N ALA A 132 -0.50 2.12 16.95
CA ALA A 132 0.85 1.97 16.44
C ALA A 132 1.80 3.01 17.07
N PRO A 133 3.08 2.64 17.34
CA PRO A 133 4.11 3.60 17.70
C PRO A 133 4.24 4.69 16.62
N PRO A 134 4.48 5.96 16.99
CA PRO A 134 4.71 7.02 16.01
C PRO A 134 5.90 6.65 15.10
N PRO A 135 5.86 7.05 13.81
CA PRO A 135 6.96 6.76 12.90
C PRO A 135 8.26 7.38 13.44
N VAL A 136 9.35 6.62 13.39
CA VAL A 136 10.67 7.11 13.76
C VAL A 136 11.09 8.11 12.68
N VAL A 137 10.91 9.40 12.95
CA VAL A 137 11.40 10.45 12.06
C VAL A 137 12.92 10.49 12.24
N GLU A 138 13.66 9.99 11.25
CA GLU A 138 15.10 10.25 11.17
C GLU A 138 15.26 11.76 11.03
N THR A 139 15.67 12.41 12.13
CA THR A 139 15.93 13.85 12.11
C THR A 139 17.16 14.06 11.23
N PRO A 140 17.09 14.95 10.22
CA PRO A 140 18.27 15.27 9.43
C PRO A 140 19.42 15.68 10.36
N PRO A 141 20.68 15.27 10.07
CA PRO A 141 21.81 15.70 10.87
C PRO A 141 21.86 17.23 10.90
N ASP A 142 22.03 17.80 12.09
CA ASP A 142 22.15 19.25 12.28
C ASP A 142 23.49 19.73 11.69
N PHE A 143 23.42 20.40 10.55
CA PHE A 143 24.57 20.95 9.84
C PHE A 143 25.27 22.09 10.58
N ASN A 144 24.68 22.68 11.63
CA ASN A 144 25.37 23.71 12.43
C ASN A 144 26.53 23.14 13.25
N THR A 145 26.52 21.84 13.57
CA THR A 145 27.58 21.20 14.35
C THR A 145 28.89 21.02 13.57
N LEU A 146 28.84 21.09 12.24
CA LEU A 146 30.01 20.91 11.36
C LEU A 146 30.73 22.22 11.02
N GLN A 147 30.14 23.38 11.33
CA GLN A 147 30.75 24.68 11.05
C GLN A 147 31.64 25.17 12.20
N ASP A 148 31.38 24.70 13.42
CA ASP A 148 32.13 25.08 14.63
C ASP A 148 33.56 24.51 14.65
N GLU A 149 33.79 23.37 13.97
CA GLU A 149 35.12 22.73 13.90
C GLU A 149 36.11 23.44 12.95
N THR A 150 35.66 24.40 12.13
CA THR A 150 36.52 25.04 11.10
C THR A 150 37.05 26.44 11.47
N ALA A 151 36.73 26.95 12.66
CA ALA A 151 37.05 28.33 13.06
C ALA A 151 38.23 28.49 14.02
N GLU A 152 38.86 27.40 14.50
CA GLU A 152 39.94 27.47 15.50
C GLU A 152 41.37 27.29 14.93
N GLU A 153 41.55 27.16 13.60
CA GLU A 153 42.86 26.91 12.98
C GLU A 153 43.41 28.10 12.15
N GLU A 154 43.29 29.34 12.65
CA GLU A 154 44.12 30.47 12.19
C GLU A 154 44.61 31.30 13.40
N GLU A 155 45.57 30.75 14.15
CA GLU A 155 46.41 31.55 15.06
C GLU A 155 47.68 32.00 14.28
N PRO A 156 47.95 33.31 14.16
CA PRO A 156 49.15 33.80 13.51
C PRO A 156 50.35 33.72 14.48
N LEU A 157 51.38 32.96 14.12
CA LEU A 157 52.70 33.04 14.72
C LEU A 157 53.53 34.11 13.99
N ASP A 158 54.03 35.06 14.80
CA ASP A 158 54.94 36.20 14.56
C ASP A 158 55.76 36.28 13.26
#